data_AF-A0A0K6GQV2-F1
#
_entry.id   AF-A0A0K6GQV2-F1
#
_cell.length_a   1.000
_cell.length_b   1.000
_cell.length_c   1.000
_cell.angle_alpha   90.00
_cell.angle_beta   90.00
_cell.angle_gamma   90.00
#
_symmetry.space_group_name_H-M   'P 1'
#
loop_
_entity.id
_entity.type
_entity.pdbx_description
1 polymer ?
#
loop_
_entity_poly.entity_id
_entity_poly.type
_entity_poly.pdbx_seq_one_letter_code
_entity_poly.pdbx_strand_id
1 'polypeptide(L)'
;MAGALGLNLVPLSAEAALEYTVLGVGSYVSSSLSDLDNGDAYKFRDRLSEKNWTRTAQWYDSAVYYTDFTKYGNESDILYFTGHGGSSGNLALSYRYVETGLRDFANWYQVGGDIKGTDRASNEDAEWMIFAACEALDQVYWGKQLANGLHHIFGYHGVSNDYTDTKIIDNFFNRALGVNGYSAYTLFSAWMHANRTYSEYDWAIIGHNNNKYDYLHNVGSGATADVTGTSDVYRWKGTDPNSIIGYYTTENISSYLKTGDELTTPTAQEELDELNNEYRVKFKVKPEKINLKMIQSNLLGENYTEFNYKENKSKVYSSQNGTLEVYNDNSFVYSRQIEFDPITKSSDEVLKDINAFIEKNGGLRSDLKLKHFLPIVEQDDLGNDVIVGYTVVFVQSLDGTYLDGEAAEAIVVGYDKNGVNFYKRNVKEVTQKIKVKDLSVKKLEKAMETAKKKANSHFKFDGNIDPESVTKHLYNDHKPLVR
;
A
#
# COMPACT_ATOMS: atom_id res chain seq x y z
N MET A 1 -3.16 35.97 43.59
CA MET A 1 -3.80 34.89 42.79
C MET A 1 -3.21 34.98 41.39
N ALA A 2 -2.20 34.16 41.11
CA ALA A 2 -1.60 34.04 39.79
C ALA A 2 -1.93 32.63 39.30
N GLY A 3 -2.74 32.53 38.24
CA GLY A 3 -3.14 31.28 37.63
C GLY A 3 -2.02 30.74 36.76
N ALA A 4 -1.60 29.51 37.03
CA ALA A 4 -0.65 28.77 36.24
C ALA A 4 -1.26 28.46 34.86
N LEU A 5 -0.58 28.90 33.81
CA LEU A 5 -0.77 28.40 32.45
C LEU A 5 -0.19 26.97 32.42
N GLY A 6 -1.07 25.98 32.28
CA GLY A 6 -0.67 24.61 32.00
C GLY A 6 -0.08 24.54 30.60
N LEU A 7 1.23 24.68 30.50
CA LEU A 7 2.00 24.16 29.37
C LEU A 7 1.83 22.64 29.40
N ASN A 8 1.07 22.09 28.45
CA ASN A 8 1.17 20.68 28.10
C ASN A 8 2.60 20.45 27.62
N LEU A 9 3.48 20.04 28.54
CA LEU A 9 4.79 19.51 28.22
C LEU A 9 4.53 18.19 27.49
N VAL A 10 4.55 18.25 26.16
CA VAL A 10 4.88 17.08 25.33
C VAL A 10 6.19 16.54 25.90
N PRO A 11 6.31 15.25 26.26
CA PRO A 11 7.59 14.69 26.64
C PRO A 11 8.57 15.05 25.52
N LEU A 12 9.69 15.69 25.85
CA LEU A 12 10.80 15.81 24.92
C LEU A 12 11.15 14.37 24.53
N SER A 13 10.70 13.92 23.35
CA SER A 13 11.41 12.86 22.66
C SER A 13 12.86 13.32 22.63
N ALA A 14 13.80 12.46 23.04
CA ALA A 14 15.20 12.74 22.77
C ALA A 14 15.33 13.15 21.29
N GLU A 15 16.14 14.17 21.00
CA GLU A 15 16.29 14.69 19.63
C GLU A 15 16.82 13.56 18.74
N ALA A 16 15.91 12.86 18.07
CA ALA A 16 16.23 11.83 17.08
C ALA A 16 17.23 12.40 16.07
N ALA A 17 18.19 11.59 15.64
CA ALA A 17 19.27 12.04 14.77
C ALA A 17 18.77 12.52 13.39
N LEU A 18 17.55 12.12 13.00
CA LEU A 18 16.92 12.37 11.71
C LEU A 18 17.79 11.85 10.58
N GLU A 19 18.22 10.61 10.71
CA GLU A 19 19.19 9.98 9.82
C GLU A 19 18.52 9.00 8.86
N TYR A 20 18.99 8.99 7.62
CA TYR A 20 18.48 8.06 6.62
C TYR A 20 19.56 7.50 5.70
N THR A 21 19.32 6.26 5.28
CA THR A 21 20.06 5.58 4.23
C THR A 21 19.14 5.25 3.06
N VAL A 22 19.67 5.41 1.84
CA VAL A 22 18.97 5.05 0.60
C VAL A 22 19.81 4.08 -0.23
N LEU A 23 19.26 2.90 -0.50
CA LEU A 23 19.88 1.83 -1.27
C LEU A 23 19.09 1.61 -2.58
N GLY A 24 19.49 2.29 -3.67
CA GLY A 24 18.93 2.07 -5.01
C GLY A 24 19.84 1.20 -5.86
N VAL A 25 19.47 -0.07 -6.03
CA VAL A 25 20.29 -1.05 -6.75
C VAL A 25 19.92 -1.08 -8.23
N GLY A 26 20.88 -0.77 -9.11
CA GLY A 26 20.67 -0.74 -10.56
C GLY A 26 21.78 -1.38 -11.39
N SER A 27 22.78 -2.01 -10.77
CA SER A 27 23.86 -2.72 -11.48
C SER A 27 23.71 -4.23 -11.34
N TYR A 28 22.84 -4.83 -12.17
CA TYR A 28 22.69 -6.28 -12.25
C TYR A 28 23.47 -6.81 -13.46
N VAL A 29 24.45 -7.70 -13.25
CA VAL A 29 25.28 -8.26 -14.35
C VAL A 29 24.54 -9.37 -15.12
N SER A 30 23.36 -9.80 -14.66
CA SER A 30 22.57 -10.86 -15.30
C SER A 30 21.57 -10.31 -16.32
N SER A 31 21.53 -10.90 -17.52
CA SER A 31 20.52 -10.61 -18.55
C SER A 31 19.08 -10.98 -18.15
N SER A 32 18.88 -11.58 -16.98
CA SER A 32 17.57 -12.00 -16.48
C SER A 32 16.87 -10.97 -15.60
N LEU A 33 17.59 -9.93 -15.13
CA LEU A 33 17.03 -8.84 -14.35
C LEU A 33 17.22 -7.55 -15.14
N SER A 34 16.13 -6.84 -15.41
CA SER A 34 16.21 -5.54 -16.06
C SER A 34 16.75 -4.50 -15.08
N ASP A 35 17.50 -3.54 -15.61
CA ASP A 35 17.81 -2.32 -14.88
C ASP A 35 16.51 -1.59 -14.51
N LEU A 36 16.50 -0.96 -13.33
CA LEU A 36 15.39 -0.17 -12.80
C LEU A 36 15.77 1.32 -12.84
N ASP A 37 14.78 2.20 -12.96
CA ASP A 37 14.95 3.66 -12.99
C ASP A 37 15.25 4.23 -11.59
N ASN A 38 14.93 3.47 -10.52
CA ASN A 38 15.16 3.82 -9.11
C ASN A 38 14.68 5.25 -8.76
N GLY A 39 13.65 5.74 -9.47
CA GLY A 39 13.12 7.10 -9.34
C GLY A 39 12.56 7.40 -7.96
N ASP A 40 12.02 6.36 -7.33
CA ASP A 40 11.51 6.30 -5.96
C ASP A 40 12.59 6.60 -4.91
N ALA A 41 13.82 6.09 -5.05
CA ALA A 41 14.94 6.40 -4.17
C ALA A 41 15.33 7.89 -4.21
N TYR A 42 15.22 8.53 -5.38
CA TYR A 42 15.42 9.97 -5.50
C TYR A 42 14.31 10.75 -4.78
N LYS A 43 13.04 10.30 -4.91
CA LYS A 43 11.90 10.92 -4.20
C LYS A 43 12.04 10.81 -2.70
N PHE A 44 12.38 9.63 -2.19
CA PHE A 44 12.66 9.40 -0.78
C PHE A 44 13.71 10.38 -0.24
N ARG A 45 14.88 10.43 -0.88
CA ARG A 45 15.98 11.34 -0.51
C ARG A 45 15.51 12.79 -0.48
N ASP A 46 14.89 13.25 -1.57
CA ASP A 46 14.52 14.66 -1.72
C ASP A 46 13.53 15.09 -0.64
N ARG A 47 12.55 14.23 -0.31
CA ARG A 47 11.53 14.51 0.73
C ARG A 47 12.13 14.61 2.12
N LEU A 48 13.05 13.70 2.48
CA LEU A 48 13.71 13.74 3.77
C LEU A 48 14.70 14.92 3.86
N SER A 49 15.48 15.18 2.81
CA SER A 49 16.39 16.33 2.77
C SER A 49 15.67 17.68 2.81
N GLU A 50 14.48 17.81 2.20
CA GLU A 50 13.61 18.99 2.35
C GLU A 50 13.20 19.27 3.82
N LYS A 51 13.33 18.26 4.69
CA LYS A 51 13.00 18.32 6.12
C LYS A 51 14.22 18.26 7.03
N ASN A 52 15.40 18.57 6.50
CA ASN A 52 16.68 18.59 7.22
C ASN A 52 17.08 17.25 7.83
N TRP A 53 16.61 16.13 7.27
CA TRP A 53 17.15 14.84 7.62
C TRP A 53 18.56 14.69 7.03
N THR A 54 19.45 14.10 7.82
CA THR A 54 20.85 13.85 7.46
C THR A 54 20.97 12.50 6.77
N ARG A 55 21.63 12.51 5.61
CA ARG A 55 21.89 11.28 4.87
C ARG A 55 23.17 10.64 5.38
N THR A 56 23.08 9.44 5.91
CA THR A 56 24.23 8.68 6.41
C THR A 56 24.91 7.92 5.27
N ALA A 57 24.14 7.36 4.34
CA ALA A 57 24.67 6.77 3.12
C ALA A 57 23.70 6.76 1.93
N GLN A 58 24.25 6.59 0.72
CA GLN A 58 23.47 6.48 -0.52
C GLN A 58 24.14 5.61 -1.59
N TRP A 59 23.31 4.83 -2.27
CA TRP A 59 23.63 4.13 -3.51
C TRP A 59 22.54 4.46 -4.52
N TYR A 60 22.97 4.82 -5.73
CA TYR A 60 22.09 5.00 -6.88
C TYR A 60 22.68 4.21 -8.02
N ASP A 61 21.89 3.29 -8.56
CA ASP A 61 22.23 2.48 -9.72
C ASP A 61 23.56 1.74 -9.54
N SER A 62 23.86 1.36 -8.29
CA SER A 62 25.15 0.85 -7.85
C SER A 62 25.00 -0.51 -7.17
N ALA A 63 26.09 -1.28 -7.11
CA ALA A 63 26.15 -2.48 -6.31
C ALA A 63 26.14 -2.12 -4.81
N VAL A 64 25.26 -2.75 -4.05
CA VAL A 64 25.23 -2.70 -2.59
C VAL A 64 25.78 -4.04 -2.07
N TYR A 65 26.63 -4.02 -1.04
CA TYR A 65 27.08 -5.25 -0.40
C TYR A 65 26.29 -5.50 0.87
N TYR A 66 26.22 -6.77 1.29
CA TYR A 66 25.60 -7.18 2.55
C TYR A 66 26.09 -6.34 3.74
N THR A 67 27.40 -6.11 3.81
CA THR A 67 28.00 -5.30 4.89
C THR A 67 27.55 -3.86 4.88
N ASP A 68 27.25 -3.29 3.70
CA ASP A 68 26.71 -1.94 3.60
C ASP A 68 25.27 -1.91 4.12
N PHE A 69 24.43 -2.84 3.66
CA PHE A 69 23.04 -2.95 4.11
C PHE A 69 22.94 -3.02 5.63
N THR A 70 23.71 -3.91 6.26
CA THR A 70 23.70 -4.08 7.71
C THR A 70 24.29 -2.89 8.45
N LYS A 71 25.44 -2.37 8.01
CA LYS A 71 26.09 -1.25 8.70
C LYS A 71 25.19 -0.02 8.69
N TYR A 72 24.72 0.38 7.51
CA TYR A 72 23.96 1.60 7.35
C TYR A 72 22.50 1.46 7.78
N GLY A 73 21.99 0.22 7.84
CA GLY A 73 20.76 -0.09 8.55
C GLY A 73 20.83 0.21 10.04
N ASN A 74 21.97 0.00 10.71
CA ASN A 74 22.14 0.36 12.13
C ASN A 74 22.44 1.85 12.36
N GLU A 75 23.05 2.53 11.39
CA GLU A 75 23.45 3.93 11.52
C GLU A 75 22.31 4.92 11.16
N SER A 76 21.10 4.46 10.82
CA SER A 76 20.05 5.34 10.30
C SER A 76 18.69 5.06 10.93
N ASP A 77 17.95 6.10 11.30
CA ASP A 77 16.56 5.98 11.73
C ASP A 77 15.68 5.35 10.61
N ILE A 78 15.94 5.69 9.33
CA ILE A 78 15.23 5.09 8.19
C ILE A 78 16.19 4.43 7.21
N LEU A 79 15.97 3.15 6.95
CA LEU A 79 16.59 2.42 5.85
C LEU A 79 15.60 2.27 4.69
N TYR A 80 15.91 2.87 3.55
CA TYR A 80 15.17 2.68 2.32
C TYR A 80 15.92 1.78 1.34
N PHE A 81 15.25 0.78 0.79
CA PHE A 81 15.74 -0.09 -0.25
C PHE A 81 14.80 -0.09 -1.46
N THR A 82 15.36 0.06 -2.65
CA THR A 82 14.68 -0.20 -3.92
C THR A 82 15.57 -1.04 -4.83
N GLY A 83 14.96 -1.96 -5.55
CA GLY A 83 15.65 -3.00 -6.31
C GLY A 83 14.76 -4.22 -6.56
N HIS A 84 15.36 -5.31 -7.03
CA HIS A 84 14.63 -6.57 -7.18
C HIS A 84 14.48 -7.27 -5.83
N GLY A 85 13.24 -7.68 -5.51
CA GLY A 85 12.96 -8.64 -4.44
C GLY A 85 12.52 -9.99 -5.00
N GLY A 86 12.12 -10.92 -4.13
CA GLY A 86 11.53 -12.18 -4.57
C GLY A 86 10.81 -12.92 -3.46
N SER A 87 9.90 -13.82 -3.84
CA SER A 87 8.97 -14.60 -3.00
C SER A 87 9.56 -15.30 -1.78
N SER A 88 10.88 -15.50 -1.74
CA SER A 88 11.58 -15.94 -0.53
C SER A 88 11.93 -14.80 0.42
N GLY A 89 11.35 -13.61 0.27
CA GLY A 89 11.62 -12.38 1.02
C GLY A 89 13.06 -11.85 0.90
N ASN A 90 13.77 -12.18 -0.19
CA ASN A 90 15.13 -11.72 -0.42
C ASN A 90 15.14 -10.37 -1.13
N LEU A 91 16.08 -9.49 -0.76
CA LEU A 91 16.41 -8.24 -1.46
C LEU A 91 17.72 -8.43 -2.23
N ALA A 92 17.74 -8.19 -3.54
CA ALA A 92 18.95 -8.33 -4.34
C ALA A 92 19.87 -7.10 -4.16
N LEU A 93 21.03 -7.27 -3.53
CA LEU A 93 21.94 -6.15 -3.22
C LEU A 93 22.96 -5.90 -4.35
N SER A 94 23.53 -6.97 -4.90
CA SER A 94 24.35 -6.91 -6.11
C SER A 94 24.47 -8.30 -6.76
N TYR A 95 24.66 -8.34 -8.08
CA TYR A 95 25.04 -9.58 -8.76
C TYR A 95 26.39 -9.43 -9.43
N ARG A 96 27.48 -9.54 -8.67
CA ARG A 96 28.74 -9.99 -9.28
C ARG A 96 28.79 -11.52 -9.17
N TYR A 97 28.68 -12.19 -10.31
CA TYR A 97 29.19 -13.55 -10.46
C TYR A 97 30.71 -13.49 -10.37
N VAL A 98 31.26 -13.28 -9.16
CA VAL A 98 32.67 -13.58 -8.91
C VAL A 98 32.72 -15.08 -8.73
N GLU A 99 33.78 -15.72 -9.24
CA GLU A 99 34.03 -17.15 -9.35
C GLU A 99 33.89 -18.00 -8.05
N THR A 100 33.38 -17.41 -6.96
CA THR A 100 33.16 -17.99 -5.62
C THR A 100 31.71 -18.44 -5.34
N GLY A 101 30.73 -18.10 -6.18
CA GLY A 101 29.36 -18.65 -6.11
C GLY A 101 28.42 -18.04 -5.06
N LEU A 102 28.73 -16.89 -4.48
CA LEU A 102 27.86 -16.19 -3.53
C LEU A 102 26.92 -15.23 -4.26
N ARG A 103 25.61 -15.35 -4.00
CA ARG A 103 24.61 -14.34 -4.39
C ARG A 103 24.56 -13.31 -3.26
N ASP A 104 24.84 -12.03 -3.52
CA ASP A 104 24.69 -10.96 -2.53
C ASP A 104 23.21 -10.52 -2.49
N PHE A 105 22.44 -11.25 -1.69
CA PHE A 105 21.10 -10.83 -1.26
C PHE A 105 21.15 -10.44 0.22
N ALA A 106 20.16 -9.65 0.66
CA ALA A 106 19.80 -9.52 2.06
C ALA A 106 18.49 -10.28 2.30
N ASN A 107 18.45 -11.04 3.38
CA ASN A 107 17.22 -11.57 3.93
C ASN A 107 17.34 -11.72 5.44
N TRP A 108 16.23 -12.02 6.10
CA TRP A 108 16.20 -12.17 7.56
C TRP A 108 17.11 -13.27 8.10
N TYR A 109 17.54 -14.28 7.32
CA TYR A 109 18.48 -15.29 7.80
C TYR A 109 19.90 -14.75 7.85
N GLN A 110 20.24 -13.90 6.90
CA GLN A 110 21.58 -13.30 6.81
C GLN A 110 21.68 -12.11 7.76
N VAL A 111 20.72 -11.17 7.71
CA VAL A 111 20.73 -9.95 8.56
C VAL A 111 20.07 -10.16 9.93
N GLY A 112 19.60 -11.37 10.24
CA GLY A 112 18.66 -11.76 11.31
C GLY A 112 18.96 -11.39 12.77
N GLY A 113 20.12 -10.82 13.04
CA GLY A 113 20.47 -10.31 14.36
C GLY A 113 21.51 -9.18 14.30
N ASP A 114 21.78 -8.67 13.10
CA ASP A 114 22.84 -7.68 12.90
C ASP A 114 22.30 -6.25 12.81
N ILE A 115 21.01 -6.06 12.45
CA ILE A 115 20.36 -4.75 12.54
C ILE A 115 19.58 -4.69 13.86
N LYS A 116 19.85 -3.68 14.68
CA LYS A 116 19.26 -3.49 16.00
C LYS A 116 18.61 -2.10 16.06
N GLY A 117 17.33 -2.05 16.37
CA GLY A 117 16.80 -1.02 17.27
C GLY A 117 17.32 -1.32 18.67
N THR A 118 17.68 -0.34 19.46
CA THR A 118 18.16 -0.57 20.83
C THR A 118 17.36 0.31 21.77
N ASP A 119 17.06 -0.21 22.98
CA ASP A 119 16.16 0.28 24.05
C ASP A 119 16.23 1.75 24.50
N ARG A 120 16.58 2.68 23.62
CA ARG A 120 16.72 4.10 23.86
C ARG A 120 16.34 4.78 22.56
N ALA A 121 15.34 5.65 22.64
CA ALA A 121 15.06 6.72 21.70
C ALA A 121 16.23 7.72 21.49
N SER A 122 17.49 7.27 21.57
CA SER A 122 18.72 8.03 21.45
C SER A 122 19.60 7.47 20.31
N ASN A 123 19.40 8.05 19.13
CA ASN A 123 20.40 8.54 18.17
C ASN A 123 21.38 7.55 17.51
N GLU A 124 21.26 6.23 17.65
CA GLU A 124 22.13 5.28 16.92
C GLU A 124 21.41 3.99 16.52
N ASP A 125 20.15 4.06 16.07
CA ASP A 125 19.39 2.86 15.75
C ASP A 125 18.29 3.00 14.69
N ALA A 126 17.89 1.85 14.14
CA ALA A 126 16.92 1.76 13.07
C ALA A 126 15.49 1.82 13.61
N GLU A 127 14.69 2.76 13.10
CA GLU A 127 13.30 2.99 13.51
C GLU A 127 12.33 2.41 12.48
N TRP A 128 12.61 2.65 11.20
CA TRP A 128 11.80 2.13 10.10
C TRP A 128 12.63 1.59 8.94
N MET A 129 12.12 0.53 8.33
CA MET A 129 12.63 0.03 7.05
C MET A 129 11.56 0.13 5.97
N ILE A 130 11.95 0.49 4.76
CA ILE A 130 11.05 0.58 3.60
C ILE A 130 11.67 -0.19 2.44
N PHE A 131 10.99 -1.24 1.98
CA PHE A 131 11.39 -2.08 0.87
C PHE A 131 10.46 -1.85 -0.32
N ALA A 132 10.82 -0.90 -1.19
CA ALA A 132 10.18 -0.69 -2.49
C ALA A 132 10.69 -1.73 -3.49
N ALA A 133 10.36 -2.99 -3.23
CA ALA A 133 10.82 -4.15 -4.01
C ALA A 133 9.77 -5.26 -3.99
N CYS A 134 9.61 -5.95 -5.13
CA CYS A 134 8.66 -7.05 -5.29
C CYS A 134 8.80 -8.10 -4.18
N GLU A 135 7.68 -8.54 -3.61
CA GLU A 135 7.56 -9.72 -2.75
C GLU A 135 8.46 -9.74 -1.49
N ALA A 136 9.12 -8.63 -1.17
CA ALA A 136 10.04 -8.52 -0.04
C ALA A 136 9.40 -8.93 1.30
N LEU A 137 8.12 -8.60 1.47
CA LEU A 137 7.29 -8.88 2.64
C LEU A 137 6.24 -9.95 2.37
N ASP A 138 6.41 -10.80 1.35
CA ASP A 138 5.60 -12.02 1.23
C ASP A 138 5.87 -12.95 2.41
N GLN A 139 7.16 -13.07 2.76
CA GLN A 139 7.63 -13.75 3.96
C GLN A 139 7.57 -12.86 5.18
N VAL A 140 7.08 -13.41 6.30
CA VAL A 140 6.85 -12.66 7.54
C VAL A 140 8.11 -12.48 8.39
N TYR A 141 9.19 -13.17 8.04
CA TYR A 141 10.38 -13.30 8.88
C TYR A 141 11.25 -12.05 8.99
N TRP A 142 11.08 -11.06 8.11
CA TRP A 142 11.60 -9.72 8.34
C TRP A 142 11.15 -9.16 9.69
N GLY A 143 9.99 -9.60 10.21
CA GLY A 143 9.52 -9.28 11.55
C GLY A 143 10.43 -9.74 12.70
N LYS A 144 11.45 -10.57 12.46
CA LYS A 144 12.48 -10.87 13.47
C LYS A 144 13.33 -9.65 13.83
N GLN A 145 13.48 -8.68 12.92
CA GLN A 145 14.23 -7.45 13.17
C GLN A 145 13.57 -6.57 14.24
N LEU A 146 12.24 -6.64 14.33
CA LEU A 146 11.43 -5.92 15.33
C LEU A 146 11.69 -6.40 16.76
N ALA A 147 12.25 -7.61 16.93
CA ALA A 147 12.57 -8.12 18.27
C ALA A 147 13.53 -7.20 19.05
N ASN A 148 14.30 -6.39 18.33
CA ASN A 148 15.22 -5.41 18.87
C ASN A 148 14.72 -4.03 18.47
N GLY A 149 13.58 -3.55 18.96
CA GLY A 149 13.24 -2.11 18.95
C GLY A 149 12.81 -1.46 17.63
N LEU A 150 12.97 -2.07 16.45
CA LEU A 150 12.48 -1.49 15.19
C LEU A 150 10.94 -1.34 15.22
N HIS A 151 10.37 -0.23 14.73
CA HIS A 151 8.93 0.04 14.84
C HIS A 151 8.12 -0.66 13.74
N HIS A 152 8.45 -0.38 12.46
CA HIS A 152 7.78 -1.00 11.30
C HIS A 152 8.73 -1.23 10.12
N ILE A 153 8.37 -2.24 9.35
CA ILE A 153 8.91 -2.56 8.03
C ILE A 153 7.77 -2.41 7.02
N PHE A 154 7.92 -1.47 6.09
CA PHE A 154 7.00 -1.22 4.99
C PHE A 154 7.54 -1.86 3.70
N GLY A 155 6.67 -2.34 2.82
CA GLY A 155 7.10 -2.88 1.53
C GLY A 155 5.99 -3.64 0.81
N TYR A 156 6.36 -4.55 -0.08
CA TYR A 156 5.40 -5.31 -0.90
C TYR A 156 5.47 -6.82 -0.65
N HIS A 157 4.33 -7.50 -0.68
CA HIS A 157 4.19 -8.95 -0.62
C HIS A 157 3.87 -9.59 -1.98
N GLY A 158 3.90 -8.82 -3.05
CA GLY A 158 3.63 -9.24 -4.43
C GLY A 158 4.41 -8.37 -5.40
N VAL A 159 4.04 -8.39 -6.68
CA VAL A 159 4.80 -7.69 -7.72
C VAL A 159 4.55 -6.19 -7.63
N SER A 160 5.61 -5.39 -7.56
CA SER A 160 5.54 -3.93 -7.65
C SER A 160 5.97 -3.44 -9.04
N ASN A 161 5.62 -2.19 -9.37
CA ASN A 161 6.01 -1.56 -10.62
C ASN A 161 6.81 -0.29 -10.32
N ASP A 162 8.05 -0.22 -10.79
CA ASP A 162 9.00 0.88 -10.55
C ASP A 162 8.42 2.30 -10.78
N TYR A 163 7.60 2.48 -11.83
CA TYR A 163 6.95 3.77 -12.09
C TYR A 163 5.86 4.11 -11.07
N THR A 164 5.14 3.09 -10.60
CA THR A 164 4.10 3.25 -9.59
C THR A 164 4.71 3.41 -8.19
N ASP A 165 5.80 2.69 -7.89
CA ASP A 165 6.62 2.82 -6.68
C ASP A 165 7.05 4.26 -6.46
N THR A 166 7.58 4.90 -7.50
CA THR A 166 7.98 6.33 -7.46
C THR A 166 6.84 7.24 -6.97
N LYS A 167 5.61 6.99 -7.44
CA LYS A 167 4.45 7.78 -7.04
C LYS A 167 3.95 7.44 -5.64
N ILE A 168 4.01 6.17 -5.26
CA ILE A 168 3.62 5.71 -3.93
C ILE A 168 4.55 6.32 -2.89
N ILE A 169 5.86 6.26 -3.10
CA ILE A 169 6.85 6.80 -2.16
C ILE A 169 6.72 8.31 -2.03
N ASP A 170 6.57 9.01 -3.15
CA ASP A 170 6.32 10.45 -3.11
C ASP A 170 5.03 10.79 -2.35
N ASN A 171 3.93 10.08 -2.62
CA ASN A 171 2.65 10.29 -1.93
C ASN A 171 2.70 9.91 -0.45
N PHE A 172 3.40 8.82 -0.12
CA PHE A 172 3.64 8.35 1.24
C PHE A 172 4.35 9.44 2.05
N PHE A 173 5.49 9.95 1.57
CA PHE A 173 6.22 10.99 2.29
C PHE A 173 5.50 12.35 2.28
N ASN A 174 4.74 12.68 1.25
CA ASN A 174 3.88 13.87 1.27
C ASN A 174 2.89 13.83 2.45
N ARG A 175 2.33 12.64 2.75
CA ARG A 175 1.40 12.41 3.86
C ARG A 175 2.11 12.23 5.19
N ALA A 176 3.21 11.50 5.26
CA ALA A 176 3.98 11.29 6.49
C ALA A 176 4.55 12.60 7.02
N LEU A 177 5.00 13.50 6.13
CA LEU A 177 5.61 14.79 6.49
C LEU A 177 4.63 15.96 6.54
N GLY A 178 3.39 15.78 6.04
CA GLY A 178 2.42 16.86 5.89
C GLY A 178 2.92 18.00 4.99
N VAL A 179 3.47 17.66 3.81
CA VAL A 179 4.02 18.62 2.84
C VAL A 179 3.20 18.67 1.56
N ASN A 180 3.52 19.58 0.64
CA ASN A 180 2.83 19.71 -0.64
C ASN A 180 1.30 19.83 -0.52
N GLY A 181 0.86 20.52 0.54
CA GLY A 181 -0.54 20.74 0.84
C GLY A 181 -1.23 19.59 1.56
N TYR A 182 -0.57 18.48 1.87
CA TYR A 182 -1.16 17.38 2.63
C TYR A 182 -1.14 17.63 4.14
N SER A 183 -2.11 17.07 4.86
CA SER A 183 -2.04 16.94 6.32
C SER A 183 -1.10 15.79 6.72
N ALA A 184 -0.38 15.95 7.83
CA ALA A 184 0.46 14.89 8.38
C ALA A 184 -0.38 13.73 8.92
N TYR A 185 -0.04 12.50 8.54
CA TYR A 185 -0.64 11.26 9.06
C TYR A 185 0.40 10.40 9.76
N THR A 186 -0.07 9.46 10.59
CA THR A 186 0.76 8.35 11.09
C THR A 186 1.39 7.61 9.90
N LEU A 187 2.59 7.05 10.05
CA LEU A 187 3.27 6.31 8.98
C LEU A 187 2.41 5.17 8.43
N PHE A 188 1.72 4.46 9.32
CA PHE A 188 0.77 3.42 8.97
C PHE A 188 -0.32 3.92 8.00
N SER A 189 -1.06 4.96 8.40
CA SER A 189 -2.10 5.58 7.55
C SER A 189 -1.53 6.17 6.26
N ALA A 190 -0.35 6.78 6.31
CA ALA A 190 0.30 7.36 5.13
C ALA A 190 0.61 6.26 4.09
N TRP A 191 1.18 5.13 4.52
CA TRP A 191 1.52 4.01 3.64
C TRP A 191 0.28 3.41 2.99
N MET A 192 -0.76 3.16 3.79
CA MET A 192 -2.03 2.64 3.32
C MET A 192 -2.70 3.56 2.29
N HIS A 193 -2.76 4.87 2.56
CA HIS A 193 -3.39 5.83 1.67
C HIS A 193 -2.63 6.01 0.37
N ALA A 194 -1.28 5.99 0.41
CA ALA A 194 -0.44 6.07 -0.78
C ALA A 194 -0.70 4.87 -1.72
N ASN A 195 -0.66 3.65 -1.17
CA ASN A 195 -0.93 2.44 -1.94
C ASN A 195 -2.37 2.38 -2.49
N ARG A 196 -3.39 2.71 -1.66
CA ARG A 196 -4.79 2.79 -2.11
C ARG A 196 -5.03 3.83 -3.22
N THR A 197 -4.24 4.91 -3.23
CA THR A 197 -4.32 5.95 -4.26
C THR A 197 -3.91 5.40 -5.62
N TYR A 198 -2.78 4.69 -5.68
CA TYR A 198 -2.24 4.15 -6.94
C TYR A 198 -2.67 2.72 -7.26
N SER A 199 -3.41 2.09 -6.35
CA SER A 199 -3.97 0.75 -6.55
C SER A 199 -2.90 -0.34 -6.67
N GLU A 200 -1.77 -0.17 -5.98
CA GLU A 200 -0.93 -1.33 -5.67
C GLU A 200 -1.60 -2.13 -4.56
N TYR A 201 -1.87 -3.40 -4.86
CA TYR A 201 -2.65 -4.30 -4.01
C TYR A 201 -1.77 -5.16 -3.11
N ASP A 202 -0.49 -5.17 -3.43
CA ASP A 202 0.48 -6.08 -2.87
C ASP A 202 1.36 -5.41 -1.81
N TRP A 203 0.85 -4.39 -1.12
CA TRP A 203 1.61 -3.74 -0.03
C TRP A 203 1.45 -4.48 1.29
N ALA A 204 2.48 -4.44 2.12
CA ALA A 204 2.47 -4.94 3.48
C ALA A 204 3.17 -3.98 4.43
N ILE A 205 2.83 -4.14 5.70
CA ILE A 205 3.49 -3.58 6.87
C ILE A 205 3.71 -4.75 7.82
N ILE A 206 4.92 -4.91 8.33
CA ILE A 206 5.22 -5.80 9.46
C ILE A 206 5.73 -4.92 10.59
N GLY A 207 5.14 -4.99 11.78
CA GLY A 207 5.59 -4.17 12.90
C GLY A 207 4.77 -4.34 14.17
N HIS A 208 5.11 -3.55 15.18
CA HIS A 208 4.43 -3.59 16.47
C HIS A 208 3.07 -2.91 16.41
N ASN A 209 2.03 -3.57 16.95
CA ASN A 209 0.70 -2.98 17.04
C ASN A 209 0.69 -1.74 17.93
N ASN A 210 1.53 -1.70 18.98
CA ASN A 210 1.65 -0.55 19.87
C ASN A 210 2.23 0.69 19.18
N ASN A 211 3.05 0.50 18.14
CA ASN A 211 3.64 1.59 17.37
C ASN A 211 2.72 2.08 16.22
N LYS A 212 1.55 1.46 15.97
CA LYS A 212 0.71 1.79 14.78
C LYS A 212 0.26 3.24 14.65
N TYR A 213 0.31 4.01 15.75
CA TYR A 213 -0.02 5.42 15.80
C TYR A 213 1.19 6.36 15.69
N ASP A 214 2.35 5.83 15.31
CA ASP A 214 3.55 6.63 15.14
C ASP A 214 3.46 7.58 13.96
N TYR A 215 3.88 8.81 14.23
CA TYR A 215 4.25 9.76 13.21
C TYR A 215 5.76 9.66 12.97
N LEU A 216 6.20 10.16 11.81
CA LEU A 216 7.62 10.37 11.59
C LEU A 216 8.20 11.29 12.68
N HIS A 217 9.48 11.11 13.04
CA HIS A 217 10.14 12.03 13.98
C HIS A 217 9.94 13.50 13.58
N ASN A 218 9.74 14.34 14.60
CA ASN A 218 9.46 15.78 14.47
C ASN A 218 8.19 16.12 13.66
N VAL A 219 7.28 15.17 13.46
CA VAL A 219 5.97 15.40 12.85
C VAL A 219 4.88 14.89 13.80
N GLY A 220 3.75 15.60 13.90
CA GLY A 220 2.61 15.17 14.72
C GLY A 220 3.01 14.96 16.18
N SER A 221 2.71 13.79 16.74
CA SER A 221 3.16 13.39 18.09
C SER A 221 4.56 12.78 18.12
N GLY A 222 5.19 12.59 16.96
CA GLY A 222 6.44 11.84 16.79
C GLY A 222 6.24 10.34 16.88
N ALA A 223 7.36 9.63 16.96
CA ALA A 223 7.41 8.20 17.26
C ALA A 223 7.13 7.96 18.75
N THR A 224 6.46 6.86 19.06
CA THR A 224 6.31 6.35 20.43
C THR A 224 7.61 5.70 20.90
N ALA A 225 7.60 5.07 22.08
CA ALA A 225 8.78 4.35 22.57
C ALA A 225 8.91 3.00 21.86
N ASP A 226 10.15 2.56 21.70
CA ASP A 226 10.52 1.29 21.10
C ASP A 226 9.86 0.14 21.86
N VAL A 227 9.40 -0.84 21.10
CA VAL A 227 8.86 -2.09 21.64
C VAL A 227 9.86 -3.20 21.35
N THR A 228 10.13 -4.02 22.36
CA THR A 228 11.09 -5.13 22.24
C THR A 228 10.39 -6.48 22.29
N GLY A 229 11.03 -7.49 21.71
CA GLY A 229 10.46 -8.82 21.56
C GLY A 229 9.49 -8.93 20.38
N THR A 230 8.82 -10.08 20.24
CA THR A 230 8.00 -10.37 19.05
C THR A 230 6.53 -10.60 19.37
N SER A 231 6.08 -10.40 20.62
CA SER A 231 4.75 -10.82 21.08
C SER A 231 3.58 -9.99 20.54
N ASP A 232 3.85 -8.79 20.08
CA ASP A 232 2.87 -7.86 19.52
C ASP A 232 3.23 -7.48 18.08
N VAL A 233 3.96 -8.35 17.38
CA VAL A 233 4.29 -8.16 15.97
C VAL A 233 3.16 -8.70 15.10
N TYR A 234 2.65 -7.83 14.24
CA TYR A 234 1.59 -8.13 13.29
C TYR A 234 2.07 -7.89 11.87
N ARG A 235 1.42 -8.60 10.94
CA ARG A 235 1.47 -8.29 9.52
C ARG A 235 0.13 -7.72 9.09
N TRP A 236 0.19 -6.55 8.49
CA TRP A 236 -0.92 -5.95 7.76
C TRP A 236 -0.59 -6.02 6.28
N LYS A 237 -1.45 -6.61 5.48
CA LYS A 237 -1.23 -6.71 4.03
C LYS A 237 -2.47 -6.33 3.26
N GLY A 238 -2.30 -5.56 2.19
CA GLY A 238 -3.29 -5.52 1.11
C GLY A 238 -3.56 -6.94 0.62
N THR A 239 -4.71 -7.20 -0.01
CA THR A 239 -4.93 -8.51 -0.61
C THR A 239 -5.57 -8.40 -1.97
N ASP A 240 -5.13 -9.33 -2.83
CA ASP A 240 -5.66 -9.77 -4.12
C ASP A 240 -5.10 -9.05 -5.38
N PRO A 241 -4.36 -9.78 -6.25
CA PRO A 241 -4.00 -9.31 -7.59
C PRO A 241 -5.15 -9.37 -8.62
N ASN A 242 -6.28 -10.03 -8.32
CA ASN A 242 -7.43 -10.21 -9.22
C ASN A 242 -8.72 -9.51 -8.76
N SER A 243 -8.74 -8.82 -7.61
CA SER A 243 -9.91 -8.08 -7.15
C SER A 243 -9.55 -6.72 -6.56
N ILE A 244 -10.55 -5.84 -6.52
CA ILE A 244 -10.38 -4.40 -6.56
C ILE A 244 -10.32 -3.84 -5.12
N ILE A 245 -9.22 -3.11 -4.86
CA ILE A 245 -8.99 -1.96 -3.95
C ILE A 245 -9.39 -2.08 -2.47
N GLY A 246 -8.36 -2.07 -1.61
CA GLY A 246 -8.35 -1.36 -0.33
C GLY A 246 -8.58 -2.18 0.93
N TYR A 247 -8.95 -3.46 0.79
CA TYR A 247 -9.00 -4.40 1.91
C TYR A 247 -7.59 -4.76 2.36
N TYR A 248 -7.42 -4.96 3.66
CA TYR A 248 -6.19 -5.52 4.21
C TYR A 248 -6.54 -6.54 5.28
N THR A 249 -5.71 -7.57 5.39
CA THR A 249 -5.78 -8.55 6.48
C THR A 249 -4.74 -8.21 7.52
N THR A 250 -5.11 -8.38 8.79
CA THR A 250 -4.21 -8.29 9.93
C THR A 250 -3.98 -9.70 10.48
N GLU A 251 -2.73 -10.05 10.74
CA GLU A 251 -2.37 -11.34 11.34
C GLU A 251 -1.33 -11.13 12.44
N ASN A 252 -1.56 -11.65 13.64
CA ASN A 252 -0.51 -11.75 14.66
C ASN A 252 0.49 -12.83 14.23
N ILE A 253 1.73 -12.43 13.93
CA ILE A 253 2.74 -13.36 13.41
C ILE A 253 3.74 -13.86 14.46
N SER A 254 3.53 -13.51 15.73
CA SER A 254 4.44 -13.80 16.84
C SER A 254 4.80 -15.28 16.98
N SER A 255 3.84 -16.18 16.68
CA SER A 255 4.03 -17.63 16.71
C SER A 255 5.00 -18.11 15.64
N TYR A 256 4.82 -17.66 14.38
CA TYR A 256 5.68 -18.06 13.26
C TYR A 256 7.12 -17.58 13.45
N LEU A 257 7.31 -16.40 14.05
CA LEU A 257 8.63 -15.87 14.37
C LEU A 257 9.37 -16.74 15.41
N LYS A 258 8.64 -17.45 16.28
CA LYS A 258 9.19 -18.34 17.33
C LYS A 258 9.46 -19.76 16.82
N THR A 259 8.61 -20.32 15.96
CA THR A 259 8.72 -21.72 15.53
C THR A 259 9.53 -21.90 14.24
N GLY A 260 9.66 -20.87 13.41
CA GLY A 260 10.34 -20.98 12.11
C GLY A 260 9.54 -21.75 11.06
N ASP A 261 8.23 -21.91 11.26
CA ASP A 261 7.34 -22.57 10.30
C ASP A 261 7.02 -21.62 9.14
N GLU A 262 7.30 -22.07 7.91
CA GLU A 262 7.09 -21.30 6.68
C GLU A 262 5.61 -21.01 6.42
N LEU A 263 5.26 -19.73 6.43
CA LEU A 263 4.02 -19.23 5.84
C LEU A 263 4.31 -18.95 4.37
N THR A 264 4.20 -19.96 3.53
CA THR A 264 4.17 -19.75 2.09
C THR A 264 2.75 -19.41 1.67
N THR A 265 2.51 -18.18 1.22
CA THR A 265 1.32 -17.88 0.43
C THR A 265 1.49 -18.58 -0.93
N PRO A 266 0.54 -19.42 -1.39
CA PRO A 266 0.65 -19.98 -2.73
C PRO A 266 0.56 -18.85 -3.77
N THR A 267 1.66 -18.58 -4.48
CA THR A 267 1.67 -17.71 -5.65
C THR A 267 1.13 -18.48 -6.84
N ALA A 268 -0.02 -18.06 -7.36
CA ALA A 268 -0.61 -18.61 -8.58
C ALA A 268 -0.87 -17.47 -9.56
N GLN A 269 0.20 -16.89 -10.12
CA GLN A 269 0.08 -15.66 -10.91
C GLN A 269 0.48 -15.75 -12.40
N GLU A 270 1.10 -16.83 -12.89
CA GLU A 270 1.71 -16.77 -14.24
C GLU A 270 0.89 -17.31 -15.42
N GLU A 271 -0.32 -17.85 -15.22
CA GLU A 271 -1.11 -18.41 -16.35
C GLU A 271 -2.54 -17.86 -16.49
N LEU A 272 -2.96 -16.89 -15.68
CA LEU A 272 -4.25 -16.21 -15.83
C LEU A 272 -4.19 -15.08 -16.90
N ASP A 273 -3.00 -14.51 -17.11
CA ASP A 273 -2.78 -13.37 -18.01
C ASP A 273 -2.94 -13.73 -19.50
N GLU A 274 -2.64 -14.97 -19.90
CA GLU A 274 -2.85 -15.42 -21.27
C GLU A 274 -4.34 -15.55 -21.65
N LEU A 275 -5.22 -15.84 -20.69
CA LEU A 275 -6.67 -15.91 -20.93
C LEU A 275 -7.34 -14.53 -20.90
N ASN A 276 -6.89 -13.63 -20.02
CA ASN A 276 -7.41 -12.27 -19.88
C ASN A 276 -7.06 -11.36 -21.07
N ASN A 277 -5.95 -11.64 -21.77
CA ASN A 277 -5.51 -10.84 -22.92
C ASN A 277 -6.30 -11.09 -24.22
N GLU A 278 -6.98 -12.23 -24.38
CA GLU A 278 -7.65 -12.60 -25.63
C GLU A 278 -9.05 -11.93 -25.81
N TYR A 279 -9.61 -11.31 -24.75
CA TYR A 279 -11.01 -10.84 -24.74
C TYR A 279 -11.24 -9.41 -24.21
N ARG A 280 -10.28 -8.51 -24.41
CA ARG A 280 -10.40 -7.08 -24.03
C ARG A 280 -11.50 -6.37 -24.84
N VAL A 281 -12.43 -5.71 -24.17
CA VAL A 281 -13.46 -4.89 -24.83
C VAL A 281 -13.06 -3.42 -24.74
N LYS A 282 -12.90 -2.80 -25.91
CA LYS A 282 -12.47 -1.40 -25.98
C LYS A 282 -13.68 -0.48 -25.84
N PHE A 283 -13.54 0.54 -25.00
CA PHE A 283 -14.54 1.60 -24.85
C PHE A 283 -13.86 2.95 -25.00
N LYS A 284 -14.59 3.94 -25.50
CA LYS A 284 -14.16 5.34 -25.37
C LYS A 284 -14.78 5.92 -24.13
N VAL A 285 -13.96 6.51 -23.29
CA VAL A 285 -14.38 7.14 -22.05
C VAL A 285 -14.04 8.63 -22.05
N LYS A 286 -14.75 9.40 -21.25
CA LYS A 286 -14.42 10.80 -20.95
C LYS A 286 -14.59 11.06 -19.45
N PRO A 287 -13.95 12.09 -18.88
CA PRO A 287 -14.18 12.50 -17.51
C PRO A 287 -15.66 12.61 -17.16
N GLU A 288 -16.04 12.10 -15.99
CA GLU A 288 -17.37 12.31 -15.45
C GLU A 288 -17.59 13.79 -15.14
N LYS A 289 -18.81 14.28 -15.39
CA LYS A 289 -19.24 15.60 -14.94
C LYS A 289 -19.75 15.55 -13.50
N ILE A 290 -18.96 16.08 -12.58
CA ILE A 290 -19.32 16.22 -11.16
C ILE A 290 -19.22 17.68 -10.71
N ASN A 291 -20.01 18.06 -9.69
CA ASN A 291 -19.91 19.38 -9.08
C ASN A 291 -18.77 19.39 -8.05
N LEU A 292 -17.53 19.55 -8.53
CA LEU A 292 -16.33 19.55 -7.69
C LEU A 292 -16.37 20.58 -6.56
N LYS A 293 -16.91 21.78 -6.80
CA LYS A 293 -17.02 22.82 -5.76
C LYS A 293 -17.91 22.37 -4.60
N MET A 294 -19.06 21.78 -4.92
CA MET A 294 -19.96 21.23 -3.89
C MET A 294 -19.30 20.09 -3.13
N ILE A 295 -18.64 19.15 -3.83
CA ILE A 295 -17.93 18.03 -3.20
C ILE A 295 -16.83 18.55 -2.27
N GLN A 296 -16.02 19.49 -2.74
CA GLN A 296 -14.95 20.10 -1.96
C GLN A 296 -15.49 20.79 -0.69
N SER A 297 -16.55 21.59 -0.81
CA SER A 297 -17.20 22.22 0.36
C SER A 297 -17.80 21.19 1.32
N ASN A 298 -18.38 20.10 0.80
CA ASN A 298 -18.97 19.04 1.63
C ASN A 298 -17.93 18.23 2.41
N LEU A 299 -16.76 17.98 1.81
CA LEU A 299 -15.68 17.19 2.41
C LEU A 299 -14.80 18.03 3.34
N LEU A 300 -14.41 19.22 2.90
CA LEU A 300 -13.40 20.04 3.58
C LEU A 300 -13.97 21.19 4.41
N GLY A 301 -15.24 21.55 4.19
CA GLY A 301 -15.85 22.76 4.74
C GLY A 301 -15.44 24.01 3.96
N GLU A 302 -15.60 25.19 4.58
CA GLU A 302 -15.35 26.48 3.95
C GLU A 302 -13.88 26.94 4.06
N ASN A 303 -13.13 26.40 5.02
CA ASN A 303 -11.75 26.80 5.32
C ASN A 303 -10.78 25.68 4.96
N TYR A 304 -10.14 25.78 3.81
CA TYR A 304 -9.09 24.87 3.36
C TYR A 304 -7.95 25.65 2.70
N THR A 305 -6.75 25.07 2.71
CA THR A 305 -5.60 25.53 1.92
C THR A 305 -5.62 24.86 0.55
N GLU A 306 -5.11 25.53 -0.48
CA GLU A 306 -4.93 24.98 -1.83
C GLU A 306 -3.44 24.96 -2.18
N PHE A 307 -2.97 23.85 -2.71
CA PHE A 307 -1.63 23.67 -3.24
C PHE A 307 -1.68 23.08 -4.65
N ASN A 308 -0.95 23.68 -5.58
CA ASN A 308 -0.86 23.17 -6.96
C ASN A 308 0.31 22.19 -7.04
N TYR A 309 0.01 20.89 -7.07
CA TYR A 309 1.04 19.87 -7.11
C TYR A 309 1.46 19.56 -8.53
N LYS A 310 2.58 20.17 -8.94
CA LYS A 310 3.06 20.16 -10.33
C LYS A 310 3.40 18.77 -10.84
N GLU A 311 3.94 17.93 -9.97
CA GLU A 311 4.43 16.59 -10.33
C GLU A 311 3.29 15.68 -10.78
N ASN A 312 2.22 15.59 -9.99
CA ASN A 312 1.01 14.84 -10.35
C ASN A 312 0.02 15.63 -11.21
N LYS A 313 0.34 16.89 -11.54
CA LYS A 313 -0.56 17.86 -12.18
C LYS A 313 -1.94 17.86 -11.51
N SER A 314 -1.93 17.86 -10.18
CA SER A 314 -3.11 17.81 -9.33
C SER A 314 -3.20 19.07 -8.47
N LYS A 315 -4.37 19.26 -7.85
CA LYS A 315 -4.60 20.26 -6.82
C LYS A 315 -4.89 19.56 -5.51
N VAL A 316 -4.13 19.90 -4.49
CA VAL A 316 -4.29 19.35 -3.13
C VAL A 316 -4.96 20.40 -2.28
N TYR A 317 -6.08 20.04 -1.69
CA TYR A 317 -6.86 20.88 -0.78
C TYR A 317 -6.83 20.25 0.60
N SER A 318 -6.48 20.99 1.65
CA SER A 318 -6.47 20.45 3.02
C SER A 318 -7.16 21.33 4.03
N SER A 319 -7.88 20.70 4.95
CA SER A 319 -8.45 21.32 6.14
C SER A 319 -8.32 20.39 7.34
N GLN A 320 -8.84 20.81 8.48
CA GLN A 320 -8.93 19.94 9.67
C GLN A 320 -9.77 18.66 9.42
N ASN A 321 -10.61 18.65 8.39
CA ASN A 321 -11.44 17.49 8.05
C ASN A 321 -10.70 16.45 7.22
N GLY A 322 -9.55 16.80 6.63
CA GLY A 322 -8.77 15.90 5.78
C GLY A 322 -8.18 16.60 4.55
N THR A 323 -7.73 15.79 3.61
CA THR A 323 -7.09 16.21 2.36
C THR A 323 -7.87 15.69 1.17
N LEU A 324 -8.09 16.53 0.17
CA LEU A 324 -8.68 16.19 -1.12
C LEU A 324 -7.67 16.51 -2.23
N GLU A 325 -7.17 15.50 -2.92
CA GLU A 325 -6.38 15.66 -4.14
C GLU A 325 -7.30 15.51 -5.35
N VAL A 326 -7.32 16.52 -6.23
CA VAL A 326 -8.11 16.55 -7.47
C VAL A 326 -7.19 16.56 -8.68
N TYR A 327 -7.37 15.60 -9.58
CA TYR A 327 -6.60 15.48 -10.82
C TYR A 327 -7.28 16.21 -11.98
N ASN A 328 -6.54 16.44 -13.07
CA ASN A 328 -7.03 17.19 -14.24
C ASN A 328 -8.25 16.59 -14.94
N ASP A 329 -8.50 15.30 -14.74
CA ASP A 329 -9.62 14.57 -15.32
C ASP A 329 -10.83 14.50 -14.37
N ASN A 330 -10.86 15.37 -13.35
CA ASN A 330 -11.84 15.43 -12.27
C ASN A 330 -11.93 14.16 -11.41
N SER A 331 -11.06 13.17 -11.58
CA SER A 331 -10.91 12.14 -10.55
C SER A 331 -10.31 12.78 -9.30
N PHE A 332 -10.62 12.19 -8.15
CA PHE A 332 -10.11 12.72 -6.88
C PHE A 332 -9.96 11.63 -5.83
N VAL A 333 -9.13 11.94 -4.84
CA VAL A 333 -8.95 11.15 -3.62
C VAL A 333 -9.13 12.07 -2.43
N TYR A 334 -10.11 11.76 -1.59
CA TYR A 334 -10.22 12.31 -0.25
C TYR A 334 -9.67 11.32 0.77
N SER A 335 -8.96 11.82 1.77
CA SER A 335 -8.43 11.04 2.86
C SER A 335 -8.37 11.84 4.15
N ARG A 336 -8.42 11.15 5.28
CA ARG A 336 -8.02 11.67 6.60
C ARG A 336 -7.29 10.57 7.39
N GLN A 337 -6.78 10.92 8.57
CA GLN A 337 -6.21 9.96 9.50
C GLN A 337 -7.18 8.79 9.72
N ILE A 338 -6.66 7.56 9.68
CA ILE A 338 -7.41 6.35 9.96
C ILE A 338 -7.41 6.13 11.46
N GLU A 339 -8.58 5.75 11.98
CA GLU A 339 -8.73 5.26 13.34
C GLU A 339 -8.95 3.75 13.33
N PHE A 340 -8.26 3.03 14.22
CA PHE A 340 -8.32 1.56 14.32
C PHE A 340 -9.11 1.08 15.54
N ASP A 341 -9.94 1.94 16.12
CA ASP A 341 -10.84 1.53 17.20
C ASP A 341 -12.02 0.70 16.67
N PRO A 342 -12.54 -0.25 17.46
CA PRO A 342 -13.67 -1.07 17.07
C PRO A 342 -14.90 -0.26 16.66
N ILE A 343 -15.54 -0.69 15.56
CA ILE A 343 -16.82 -0.18 15.09
C ILE A 343 -17.94 -0.92 15.82
N THR A 344 -18.83 -0.16 16.46
CA THR A 344 -20.02 -0.68 17.14
C THR A 344 -21.26 -0.76 16.25
N LYS A 345 -21.21 -0.16 15.05
CA LYS A 345 -22.29 -0.20 14.05
C LYS A 345 -22.33 -1.53 13.32
N SER A 346 -23.54 -1.99 13.00
CA SER A 346 -23.74 -3.14 12.11
C SER A 346 -23.30 -2.83 10.68
N SER A 347 -23.02 -3.86 9.89
CA SER A 347 -22.63 -3.71 8.49
C SER A 347 -23.70 -2.99 7.65
N ASP A 348 -24.99 -3.22 7.92
CA ASP A 348 -26.09 -2.52 7.25
C ASP A 348 -26.12 -1.02 7.56
N GLU A 349 -25.85 -0.63 8.82
CA GLU A 349 -25.75 0.77 9.21
C GLU A 349 -24.55 1.46 8.55
N VAL A 350 -23.41 0.77 8.49
CA VAL A 350 -22.21 1.28 7.81
C VAL A 350 -22.47 1.46 6.31
N LEU A 351 -23.07 0.47 5.64
CA LEU A 351 -23.39 0.59 4.22
C LEU A 351 -24.40 1.73 3.95
N LYS A 352 -25.36 1.92 4.85
CA LYS A 352 -26.31 3.05 4.77
C LYS A 352 -25.59 4.40 4.90
N ASP A 353 -24.67 4.54 5.86
CA ASP A 353 -23.87 5.75 6.03
C ASP A 353 -23.01 6.05 4.80
N ILE A 354 -22.40 5.02 4.23
CA ILE A 354 -21.56 5.13 3.03
C ILE A 354 -22.40 5.57 1.82
N ASN A 355 -23.57 4.97 1.61
CA ASN A 355 -24.47 5.37 0.52
C ASN A 355 -24.94 6.82 0.68
N ALA A 356 -25.30 7.23 1.90
CA ALA A 356 -25.68 8.62 2.19
C ALA A 356 -24.51 9.59 1.96
N PHE A 357 -23.28 9.18 2.31
CA PHE A 357 -22.07 9.95 2.05
C PHE A 357 -21.80 10.09 0.55
N ILE A 358 -21.90 9.02 -0.23
CA ILE A 358 -21.70 9.06 -1.69
C ILE A 358 -22.75 9.96 -2.34
N GLU A 359 -24.02 9.86 -1.91
CA GLU A 359 -25.11 10.69 -2.44
C GLU A 359 -24.84 12.18 -2.24
N LYS A 360 -24.36 12.57 -1.05
CA LYS A 360 -23.94 13.95 -0.76
C LYS A 360 -22.71 14.39 -1.58
N ASN A 361 -21.86 13.46 -2.00
CA ASN A 361 -20.54 13.74 -2.60
C ASN A 361 -20.43 13.25 -4.06
N GLY A 362 -21.45 13.55 -4.86
CA GLY A 362 -21.45 13.33 -6.31
C GLY A 362 -22.41 12.25 -6.80
N GLY A 363 -23.11 11.56 -5.90
CA GLY A 363 -24.09 10.55 -6.26
C GLY A 363 -23.47 9.23 -6.71
N LEU A 364 -24.27 8.17 -6.64
CA LEU A 364 -23.95 6.87 -7.23
C LEU A 364 -24.65 6.76 -8.59
N ARG A 365 -23.86 6.71 -9.67
CA ARG A 365 -24.42 6.49 -11.01
C ARG A 365 -25.09 5.12 -11.09
N SER A 366 -26.14 5.01 -11.92
CA SER A 366 -26.92 3.78 -12.07
C SER A 366 -26.13 2.61 -12.66
N ASP A 367 -25.05 2.89 -13.39
CA ASP A 367 -24.12 1.91 -13.95
C ASP A 367 -23.00 1.52 -12.99
N LEU A 368 -22.89 2.14 -11.80
CA LEU A 368 -22.01 1.68 -10.74
C LEU A 368 -22.75 0.66 -9.87
N LYS A 369 -22.10 -0.46 -9.58
CA LYS A 369 -22.63 -1.56 -8.76
C LYS A 369 -21.67 -1.89 -7.65
N LEU A 370 -22.23 -2.18 -6.47
CA LEU A 370 -21.47 -2.70 -5.35
C LEU A 370 -20.79 -4.00 -5.80
N LYS A 371 -19.47 -4.03 -5.71
CA LYS A 371 -18.64 -5.21 -6.00
C LYS A 371 -18.15 -5.85 -4.71
N HIS A 372 -17.65 -5.02 -3.79
CA HIS A 372 -17.09 -5.49 -2.53
C HIS A 372 -17.60 -4.67 -1.36
N PHE A 373 -17.91 -5.37 -0.27
CA PHE A 373 -18.15 -4.81 1.05
C PHE A 373 -17.45 -5.70 2.07
N LEU A 374 -16.25 -5.28 2.48
CA LEU A 374 -15.33 -6.13 3.22
C LEU A 374 -15.04 -5.50 4.59
N PRO A 375 -15.28 -6.22 5.72
CA PRO A 375 -14.90 -5.75 7.03
C PRO A 375 -13.38 -5.81 7.18
N ILE A 376 -12.80 -4.84 7.88
CA ILE A 376 -11.41 -4.86 8.31
C ILE A 376 -11.40 -5.37 9.75
N VAL A 377 -10.68 -6.46 9.99
CA VAL A 377 -10.67 -7.17 11.26
C VAL A 377 -9.28 -7.06 11.91
N GLU A 378 -9.23 -6.73 13.19
CA GLU A 378 -8.05 -6.79 14.05
C GLU A 378 -8.32 -7.70 15.25
N GLN A 379 -7.27 -8.14 15.94
CA GLN A 379 -7.40 -8.83 17.22
C GLN A 379 -7.30 -7.83 18.38
N ASP A 380 -8.25 -7.90 19.31
CA ASP A 380 -8.18 -7.14 20.57
C ASP A 380 -7.13 -7.73 21.54
N ASP A 381 -6.93 -7.08 22.69
CA ASP A 381 -5.97 -7.52 23.73
C ASP A 381 -6.27 -8.91 24.31
N LEU A 382 -7.50 -9.42 24.11
CA LEU A 382 -7.93 -10.75 24.53
C LEU A 382 -7.81 -11.79 23.41
N GLY A 383 -7.36 -11.36 22.22
CA GLY A 383 -7.24 -12.19 21.03
C GLY A 383 -8.56 -12.42 20.28
N ASN A 384 -9.61 -11.64 20.56
CA ASN A 384 -10.87 -11.73 19.83
C ASN A 384 -10.81 -10.87 18.57
N ASP A 385 -11.39 -11.39 17.49
CA ASP A 385 -11.58 -10.63 16.25
C ASP A 385 -12.61 -9.51 16.46
N VAL A 386 -12.18 -8.27 16.19
CA VAL A 386 -13.01 -7.06 16.23
C VAL A 386 -12.97 -6.35 14.88
N ILE A 387 -14.12 -5.82 14.45
CA ILE A 387 -14.19 -5.04 13.21
C ILE A 387 -13.77 -3.60 13.52
N VAL A 388 -12.67 -3.14 12.92
CA VAL A 388 -12.14 -1.78 13.09
C VAL A 388 -12.46 -0.87 11.91
N GLY A 389 -12.92 -1.44 10.80
CA GLY A 389 -13.15 -0.69 9.58
C GLY A 389 -13.94 -1.45 8.53
N TYR A 390 -14.22 -0.78 7.42
CA TYR A 390 -14.72 -1.41 6.20
C TYR A 390 -14.05 -0.82 4.96
N THR A 391 -13.93 -1.64 3.93
CA THR A 391 -13.64 -1.20 2.57
C THR A 391 -14.82 -1.53 1.67
N VAL A 392 -15.25 -0.55 0.89
CA VAL A 392 -16.40 -0.66 -0.02
C VAL A 392 -15.99 -0.22 -1.41
N VAL A 393 -16.32 -1.03 -2.40
CA VAL A 393 -15.95 -0.79 -3.78
C VAL A 393 -17.19 -0.88 -4.67
N PHE A 394 -17.40 0.18 -5.43
CA PHE A 394 -18.36 0.21 -6.52
C PHE A 394 -17.62 0.31 -7.84
N VAL A 395 -17.93 -0.58 -8.77
CA VAL A 395 -17.30 -0.58 -10.09
C VAL A 395 -18.35 -0.38 -11.16
N GLN A 396 -17.92 0.14 -12.30
CA GLN A 396 -18.81 0.28 -13.45
C GLN A 396 -19.21 -1.09 -13.99
N SER A 397 -20.49 -1.22 -14.34
CA SER A 397 -21.08 -2.37 -15.00
C SER A 397 -21.68 -1.93 -16.34
N LEU A 398 -21.30 -2.62 -17.42
CA LEU A 398 -21.89 -2.46 -18.74
C LEU A 398 -22.60 -3.75 -19.12
N ASP A 399 -23.91 -3.67 -19.36
CA ASP A 399 -24.76 -4.82 -19.71
C ASP A 399 -24.63 -5.99 -18.73
N GLY A 400 -24.55 -5.68 -17.43
CA GLY A 400 -24.41 -6.67 -16.36
C GLY A 400 -22.99 -7.23 -16.20
N THR A 401 -22.01 -6.74 -16.95
CA THR A 401 -20.60 -7.17 -16.88
C THR A 401 -19.75 -6.10 -16.22
N TYR A 402 -18.96 -6.46 -15.21
CA TYR A 402 -18.07 -5.52 -14.52
C TYR A 402 -16.90 -5.08 -15.42
N LEU A 403 -16.51 -3.80 -15.31
CA LEU A 403 -15.25 -3.29 -15.85
C LEU A 403 -14.14 -3.51 -14.81
N ASP A 404 -13.10 -4.25 -15.15
CA ASP A 404 -11.97 -4.59 -14.27
C ASP A 404 -10.61 -4.24 -14.90
N GLY A 405 -9.54 -4.20 -14.09
CA GLY A 405 -8.15 -3.94 -14.47
C GLY A 405 -7.54 -2.68 -13.82
N GLU A 406 -6.31 -2.31 -14.18
CA GLU A 406 -5.65 -1.05 -13.73
C GLU A 406 -6.44 0.22 -14.11
N ALA A 407 -7.30 0.10 -15.12
CA ALA A 407 -8.27 1.09 -15.54
C ALA A 407 -9.65 0.92 -14.87
N ALA A 408 -9.78 0.14 -13.79
CA ALA A 408 -11.04 -0.07 -13.09
C ALA A 408 -11.54 1.26 -12.52
N GLU A 409 -12.45 1.86 -13.29
CA GLU A 409 -13.14 3.07 -12.94
C GLU A 409 -14.09 2.79 -11.78
N ALA A 410 -13.63 3.14 -10.58
CA ALA A 410 -14.29 2.74 -9.35
C ALA A 410 -14.53 3.93 -8.42
N ILE A 411 -15.52 3.74 -7.56
CA ILE A 411 -15.60 4.42 -6.27
C ILE A 411 -15.09 3.46 -5.22
N VAL A 412 -14.14 3.93 -4.42
CA VAL A 412 -13.57 3.18 -3.30
C VAL A 412 -13.76 4.00 -2.04
N VAL A 413 -14.28 3.36 -1.01
CA VAL A 413 -14.55 3.99 0.28
C VAL A 413 -13.88 3.19 1.39
N GLY A 414 -13.07 3.86 2.20
CA GLY A 414 -12.63 3.37 3.51
C GLY A 414 -13.48 4.00 4.61
N TYR A 415 -13.90 3.20 5.58
CA TYR A 415 -14.74 3.62 6.70
C TYR A 415 -14.15 3.13 8.03
N ASP A 416 -14.10 3.99 9.04
CA ASP A 416 -13.68 3.68 10.42
C ASP A 416 -14.77 4.14 11.42
N LYS A 417 -14.49 4.08 12.74
CA LYS A 417 -15.44 4.54 13.78
C LYS A 417 -15.96 5.98 13.59
N ASN A 418 -15.18 6.84 12.94
CA ASN A 418 -15.50 8.26 12.69
C ASN A 418 -16.16 8.48 11.31
N GLY A 419 -16.49 7.42 10.58
CA GLY A 419 -17.12 7.47 9.27
C GLY A 419 -16.13 7.27 8.13
N VAL A 420 -16.39 7.90 6.97
CA VAL A 420 -15.52 7.77 5.80
C VAL A 420 -14.15 8.41 6.06
N ASN A 421 -13.07 7.62 5.94
CA ASN A 421 -11.68 8.06 6.07
C ASN A 421 -10.93 8.10 4.74
N PHE A 422 -11.45 7.44 3.72
CA PHE A 422 -10.90 7.41 2.37
C PHE A 422 -12.03 7.38 1.36
N TYR A 423 -11.94 8.21 0.32
CA TYR A 423 -12.91 8.23 -0.77
C TYR A 423 -12.19 8.56 -2.08
N LYS A 424 -11.94 7.54 -2.89
CA LYS A 424 -11.43 7.67 -4.25
C LYS A 424 -12.59 7.59 -5.22
N ARG A 425 -12.72 8.58 -6.09
CA ARG A 425 -13.65 8.56 -7.21
C ARG A 425 -12.87 8.71 -8.50
N ASN A 426 -12.74 7.62 -9.22
CA ASN A 426 -12.18 7.61 -10.57
C ASN A 426 -13.19 6.98 -11.53
N VAL A 427 -14.29 7.68 -11.78
CA VAL A 427 -15.36 7.18 -12.65
C VAL A 427 -15.29 7.93 -13.98
N LYS A 428 -15.40 7.22 -15.12
CA LYS A 428 -15.54 7.86 -16.42
C LYS A 428 -16.90 7.56 -17.06
N GLU A 429 -17.28 8.40 -17.99
CA GLU A 429 -18.50 8.24 -18.79
C GLU A 429 -18.14 7.45 -20.07
N VAL A 430 -18.75 6.28 -20.24
CA VAL A 430 -18.60 5.49 -21.48
C VAL A 430 -19.39 6.17 -22.59
N THR A 431 -18.66 6.68 -23.59
CA THR A 431 -19.23 7.44 -24.72
C THR A 431 -19.50 6.58 -25.95
N GLN A 432 -18.78 5.47 -26.10
CA GLN A 432 -18.93 4.57 -27.24
C GLN A 432 -18.51 3.14 -26.86
N LYS A 433 -19.40 2.17 -27.09
CA LYS A 433 -19.07 0.74 -27.09
C LYS A 433 -18.45 0.38 -28.43
N ILE A 434 -17.23 -0.15 -28.44
CA ILE A 434 -16.66 -0.73 -29.65
C ILE A 434 -17.12 -2.18 -29.69
N LYS A 435 -17.86 -2.55 -30.74
CA LYS A 435 -18.51 -3.86 -30.87
C LYS A 435 -17.46 -4.97 -30.87
N VAL A 436 -17.62 -5.97 -29.99
CA VAL A 436 -16.73 -7.14 -29.90
C VAL A 436 -17.50 -8.39 -30.30
N LYS A 437 -16.79 -9.38 -30.87
CA LYS A 437 -17.35 -10.70 -31.20
C LYS A 437 -17.86 -11.38 -29.92
N ASP A 438 -19.09 -11.89 -29.95
CA ASP A 438 -19.64 -12.68 -28.86
C ASP A 438 -18.86 -13.98 -28.63
N LEU A 439 -18.70 -14.35 -27.36
CA LEU A 439 -18.17 -15.64 -26.95
C LEU A 439 -19.19 -16.73 -27.26
N SER A 440 -18.81 -17.75 -28.03
CA SER A 440 -19.63 -18.96 -28.16
C SER A 440 -19.60 -19.75 -26.86
N VAL A 441 -20.74 -20.29 -26.42
CA VAL A 441 -20.89 -21.16 -25.24
C VAL A 441 -19.80 -22.23 -25.14
N LYS A 442 -19.45 -22.87 -26.27
CA LYS A 442 -18.37 -23.88 -26.36
C LYS A 442 -16.98 -23.42 -25.88
N LYS A 443 -16.67 -22.11 -25.96
CA LYS A 443 -15.38 -21.58 -25.50
C LYS A 443 -15.35 -21.36 -23.99
N LEU A 444 -16.48 -21.00 -23.38
CA LEU A 444 -16.64 -20.88 -21.92
C LEU A 444 -16.53 -22.25 -21.25
N GLU A 445 -17.19 -23.26 -21.80
CA GLU A 445 -17.09 -24.66 -21.33
C GLU A 445 -15.63 -25.14 -21.34
N LYS A 446 -14.89 -24.85 -22.42
CA LYS A 446 -13.47 -25.20 -22.54
C LYS A 446 -12.59 -24.47 -21.50
N ALA A 447 -12.89 -23.20 -21.19
CA ALA A 447 -12.17 -22.44 -20.18
C ALA A 447 -12.41 -23.02 -18.77
N MET A 448 -13.66 -23.36 -18.44
CA MET A 448 -14.02 -24.04 -17.17
C MET A 448 -13.30 -25.37 -17.02
N GLU A 449 -13.28 -26.18 -18.08
CA GLU A 449 -12.65 -27.50 -18.03
C GLU A 449 -11.13 -27.41 -17.91
N THR A 450 -10.53 -26.39 -18.53
CA THR A 450 -9.10 -26.07 -18.37
C THR A 450 -8.79 -25.61 -16.94
N ALA A 451 -9.59 -24.70 -16.39
CA ALA A 451 -9.43 -24.20 -15.02
C ALA A 451 -9.60 -25.32 -13.99
N LYS A 452 -10.63 -26.16 -14.13
CA LYS A 452 -10.85 -27.35 -13.31
C LYS A 452 -9.65 -28.29 -13.34
N LYS A 453 -9.13 -28.61 -14.52
CA LYS A 453 -7.99 -29.52 -14.68
C LYS A 453 -6.73 -28.97 -14.00
N LYS A 454 -6.49 -27.66 -14.08
CA LYS A 454 -5.34 -26.99 -13.44
C LYS A 454 -5.49 -26.89 -11.92
N ALA A 455 -6.67 -26.53 -11.42
CA ALA A 455 -6.94 -26.49 -9.98
C ALA A 455 -6.68 -27.85 -9.33
N ASN A 456 -7.18 -28.92 -9.95
CA ASN A 456 -6.97 -30.29 -9.49
C ASN A 456 -5.52 -30.80 -9.64
N SER A 457 -4.70 -30.19 -10.49
CA SER A 457 -3.29 -30.57 -10.63
C SER A 457 -2.38 -29.82 -9.66
N HIS A 458 -2.76 -28.61 -9.22
CA HIS A 458 -1.94 -27.75 -8.35
C HIS A 458 -2.31 -27.86 -6.88
N PHE A 459 -3.58 -28.07 -6.55
CA PHE A 459 -4.05 -28.17 -5.17
C PHE A 459 -4.34 -29.63 -4.84
N LYS A 460 -3.55 -30.21 -3.92
CA LYS A 460 -3.80 -31.56 -3.40
C LYS A 460 -4.76 -31.48 -2.21
N PHE A 461 -6.05 -31.57 -2.48
CA PHE A 461 -7.08 -31.80 -1.47
C PHE A 461 -7.59 -33.25 -1.54
N ASP A 462 -8.19 -33.74 -0.46
CA ASP A 462 -9.01 -34.96 -0.48
C ASP A 462 -10.34 -34.66 -1.21
N GLY A 463 -10.27 -34.55 -2.55
CA GLY A 463 -11.41 -34.27 -3.43
C GLY A 463 -11.03 -33.56 -4.71
N ASN A 464 -11.96 -33.51 -5.68
CA ASN A 464 -11.80 -32.67 -6.88
C ASN A 464 -12.32 -31.25 -6.58
N ILE A 465 -11.53 -30.23 -6.93
CA ILE A 465 -11.97 -28.83 -7.02
C ILE A 465 -12.84 -28.67 -8.26
N ASP A 466 -14.04 -28.17 -8.07
CA ASP A 466 -14.98 -27.82 -9.13
C ASP A 466 -15.18 -26.29 -9.17
N PRO A 467 -14.90 -25.61 -10.29
CA PRO A 467 -15.15 -24.18 -10.42
C PRO A 467 -16.66 -23.89 -10.31
N GLU A 468 -17.06 -23.08 -9.32
CA GLU A 468 -18.47 -22.77 -9.08
C GLU A 468 -19.07 -21.79 -10.11
N SER A 469 -18.27 -20.90 -10.67
CA SER A 469 -18.73 -19.95 -11.68
C SER A 469 -17.60 -19.45 -12.60
N VAL A 470 -18.00 -18.93 -13.77
CA VAL A 470 -17.13 -18.14 -14.64
C VAL A 470 -17.79 -16.79 -14.85
N THR A 471 -17.12 -15.74 -14.41
CA THR A 471 -17.55 -14.36 -14.60
C THR A 471 -16.85 -13.75 -15.81
N LYS A 472 -17.62 -13.04 -16.64
CA LYS A 472 -17.05 -12.25 -17.73
C LYS A 472 -16.60 -10.90 -17.17
N HIS A 473 -15.42 -10.45 -17.57
CA HIS A 473 -14.88 -9.13 -17.24
C HIS A 473 -14.55 -8.37 -18.52
N LEU A 474 -14.63 -7.04 -18.46
CA LEU A 474 -14.29 -6.15 -19.58
C LEU A 474 -13.08 -5.31 -19.18
N TYR A 475 -11.99 -5.41 -19.95
CA TYR A 475 -10.75 -4.68 -19.71
C TYR A 475 -10.59 -3.50 -20.69
N ASN A 476 -10.26 -2.31 -20.17
CA ASN A 476 -9.97 -1.14 -20.99
C ASN A 476 -8.49 -1.11 -21.43
N ASP A 477 -8.25 -1.02 -22.74
CA ASP A 477 -6.92 -0.98 -23.33
C ASP A 477 -6.48 0.48 -23.53
N HIS A 478 -6.34 1.23 -22.43
CA HIS A 478 -5.72 2.55 -22.48
C HIS A 478 -4.20 2.36 -22.46
N LYS A 479 -3.57 2.26 -23.65
CA LYS A 479 -2.15 2.57 -23.74
C LYS A 479 -1.97 4.01 -23.22
N PRO A 480 -1.05 4.27 -22.28
CA PRO A 480 -0.62 5.63 -22.02
C PRO A 480 -0.26 6.23 -23.37
N LEU A 481 -0.75 7.43 -23.66
CA LEU A 481 -0.10 8.24 -24.67
C LEU A 481 1.32 8.46 -24.14
N VAL A 482 2.25 7.61 -24.58
CA VAL A 482 3.68 7.89 -24.48
C VAL A 482 3.85 9.28 -25.07
N ARG A 483 4.25 10.22 -24.20
CA ARG A 483 4.80 11.50 -24.60
C ARG A 483 6.17 11.61 -24.00
#